data_AF-A0A944C6P6-F1
#
_entry.id   AF-A0A944C6P6-F1
#
_cell.length_a   1.000
_cell.length_b   1.000
_cell.length_c   1.000
_cell.angle_alpha   90.00
_cell.angle_beta   90.00
_cell.angle_gamma   90.00
#
_symmetry.space_group_name_H-M   'P 1'
#
loop_
_entity.id
_entity.type
_entity.pdbx_description
1 polymer ?
#
loop_
_entity_poly.entity_id
_entity_poly.type
_entity_poly.pdbx_seq_one_letter_code
_entity_poly.pdbx_strand_id
1 'polypeptide(L)'
;MSQIKAVLFDLDGTLLPMDQDEFTNGYFKLLTAKAAPRGYEPKALADAVWAGTAAMVRNDGSKSNEDAFWAEFSRIYGPDAQADKELFDAFYADEFTQAQALCGYAPGAADSVCRAKELGFRVALATNPIFPRSATLHRISWAGL
;
A
#
# COMPACT_ATOMS: atom_id res chain seq x y z
N MET A 1 -9.97 -28.00 -24.68
CA MET A 1 -10.17 -26.72 -23.95
C MET A 1 -9.22 -26.71 -22.78
N SER A 2 -8.40 -25.65 -22.61
CA SER A 2 -7.50 -25.56 -21.46
C SER A 2 -8.31 -25.27 -20.19
N GLN A 3 -8.24 -26.17 -19.21
CA GLN A 3 -8.82 -25.95 -17.87
C GLN A 3 -8.15 -24.75 -17.20
N ILE A 4 -8.96 -23.82 -16.67
CA ILE A 4 -8.49 -22.74 -15.79
C ILE A 4 -7.90 -23.38 -14.53
N LYS A 5 -6.68 -22.97 -14.14
CA LYS A 5 -5.95 -23.53 -12.99
C LYS A 5 -5.82 -22.59 -11.80
N ALA A 6 -6.02 -21.29 -12.03
CA ALA A 6 -5.84 -20.27 -11.02
C ALA A 6 -6.72 -19.05 -11.31
N VAL A 7 -7.09 -18.33 -10.24
CA VAL A 7 -7.77 -17.04 -10.29
C VAL A 7 -6.90 -16.05 -9.51
N LEU A 8 -6.52 -14.95 -10.15
CA LEU A 8 -5.72 -13.89 -9.56
C LEU A 8 -6.65 -12.70 -9.34
N PHE A 9 -6.69 -12.19 -8.11
CA PHE A 9 -7.48 -11.01 -7.76
C PHE A 9 -6.56 -9.82 -7.56
N ASP A 10 -6.91 -8.68 -8.13
CA ASP A 10 -6.35 -7.40 -7.67
C ASP A 10 -7.03 -6.97 -6.36
N LEU A 11 -6.44 -6.01 -5.65
CA LEU A 11 -6.94 -5.48 -4.38
C LEU A 11 -7.72 -4.18 -4.58
N ASP A 12 -7.01 -3.08 -4.82
CA ASP A 12 -7.56 -1.72 -4.84
C ASP A 12 -8.50 -1.54 -6.03
N GLY A 13 -9.74 -1.10 -5.79
CA GLY A 13 -10.77 -0.99 -6.82
C GLY A 13 -11.35 -2.33 -7.31
N THR A 14 -10.87 -3.47 -6.80
CA THR A 14 -11.38 -4.82 -7.13
C THR A 14 -11.98 -5.51 -5.91
N LEU A 15 -11.14 -6.01 -4.98
CA LEU A 15 -11.60 -6.62 -3.73
C LEU A 15 -11.93 -5.56 -2.66
N LEU A 16 -11.25 -4.42 -2.72
CA LEU A 16 -11.45 -3.28 -1.83
C LEU A 16 -11.86 -2.06 -2.67
N PRO A 17 -13.16 -1.72 -2.75
CA PRO A 17 -13.60 -0.52 -3.44
C PRO A 17 -12.97 0.72 -2.80
N MET A 18 -12.32 1.56 -3.60
CA MET A 18 -11.82 2.85 -3.13
C MET A 18 -11.65 3.81 -4.29
N ASP A 19 -11.80 5.10 -4.00
CA ASP A 19 -11.30 6.17 -4.85
C ASP A 19 -9.83 6.42 -4.48
N GLN A 20 -8.94 6.29 -5.46
CA GLN A 20 -7.50 6.35 -5.21
C GLN A 20 -7.05 7.73 -4.73
N ASP A 21 -7.66 8.80 -5.24
CA ASP A 21 -7.30 10.17 -4.91
C ASP A 21 -7.81 10.52 -3.50
N GLU A 22 -9.04 10.16 -3.15
CA GLU A 22 -9.57 10.31 -1.80
C GLU A 22 -8.74 9.52 -0.79
N PHE A 23 -8.44 8.26 -1.09
CA PHE A 23 -7.65 7.39 -0.24
C PHE A 23 -6.25 7.96 0.02
N THR A 24 -5.52 8.29 -1.04
CA THR A 24 -4.14 8.81 -0.95
C THR A 24 -4.09 10.15 -0.21
N ASN A 25 -4.96 11.09 -0.55
CA ASN A 25 -5.04 12.38 0.13
C ASN A 25 -5.40 12.23 1.61
N GLY A 26 -6.27 11.28 1.95
CA GLY A 26 -6.68 11.04 3.32
C GLY A 26 -5.58 10.41 4.17
N TYR A 27 -4.96 9.31 3.73
CA TYR A 27 -3.91 8.67 4.54
C TYR A 27 -2.62 9.50 4.60
N PHE A 28 -2.33 10.36 3.61
CA PHE A 28 -1.22 11.31 3.68
C PHE A 28 -1.38 12.35 4.78
N LYS A 29 -2.61 12.75 5.10
CA LYS A 29 -2.85 13.62 6.27
C LYS A 29 -2.49 12.90 7.58
N LEU A 30 -2.80 11.61 7.69
CA LEU A 30 -2.43 10.80 8.85
C LEU A 30 -0.91 10.63 8.94
N LEU A 31 -0.27 10.33 7.81
CA LEU A 31 1.18 10.14 7.73
C LEU A 31 1.94 11.41 8.12
N THR A 32 1.56 12.55 7.55
CA THR A 32 2.20 13.84 7.82
C THR A 32 1.98 14.27 9.28
N ALA A 33 0.82 13.99 9.87
CA ALA A 33 0.58 14.21 11.29
C ALA A 33 1.50 13.36 12.19
N LYS A 34 1.72 12.08 11.84
CA LYS A 34 2.65 11.19 12.56
C LYS A 34 4.10 11.65 12.46
N ALA A 35 4.49 12.18 11.30
CA ALA A 35 5.87 12.62 11.02
C ALA A 35 6.18 14.05 11.51
N ALA A 36 5.17 14.89 11.73
CA ALA A 36 5.36 16.28 12.15
C ALA A 36 6.25 16.47 13.40
N PRO A 37 6.16 15.64 14.47
CA PRO A 37 7.05 15.74 15.63
C PRO A 37 8.54 15.48 15.32
N ARG A 38 8.86 14.84 14.19
CA ARG A 38 10.24 14.66 13.69
C ARG A 38 10.71 15.79 12.78
N GLY A 39 9.89 16.82 12.58
CA GLY A 39 10.26 18.02 11.82
C GLY A 39 9.94 17.94 10.33
N TYR A 40 9.22 16.91 9.88
CA TYR A 40 8.77 16.84 8.48
C TYR A 40 7.65 17.85 8.21
N GLU A 41 7.85 18.71 7.23
CA GLU A 41 6.81 19.60 6.73
C GLU A 41 5.80 18.79 5.88
N PRO A 42 4.48 18.91 6.11
CA PRO A 42 3.48 18.05 5.48
C PRO A 42 3.54 17.98 3.95
N LYS A 43 3.63 19.12 3.26
CA LYS A 43 3.64 19.14 1.80
C LYS A 43 4.94 18.54 1.25
N ALA A 44 6.08 18.95 1.79
CA ALA A 44 7.38 18.42 1.40
C ALA A 44 7.45 16.89 1.61
N LEU A 45 6.86 16.38 2.71
CA LEU A 45 6.83 14.95 2.96
C LEU A 45 5.97 14.21 1.95
N ALA A 46 4.77 14.71 1.65
CA ALA A 46 3.90 14.13 0.63
C ALA A 46 4.60 14.10 -0.75
N ASP A 47 5.24 15.20 -1.13
CA ASP A 47 6.00 15.30 -2.39
C ASP A 47 7.17 14.30 -2.43
N ALA A 48 7.88 14.10 -1.32
CA ALA A 48 8.96 13.12 -1.22
C ALA A 48 8.47 11.67 -1.29
N VAL A 49 7.33 11.36 -0.66
CA VAL A 49 6.69 10.03 -0.75
C VAL A 49 6.25 9.75 -2.19
N TRP A 50 5.70 10.75 -2.89
CA TRP A 50 5.38 10.63 -4.32
C TRP A 50 6.63 10.43 -5.18
N ALA A 51 7.72 11.15 -4.92
CA ALA A 51 8.98 10.97 -5.62
C ALA A 51 9.56 9.56 -5.44
N GLY A 52 9.57 9.06 -4.19
CA GLY A 52 9.96 7.68 -3.89
C GLY A 52 9.07 6.66 -4.57
N THR A 53 7.75 6.89 -4.61
CA THR A 53 6.79 6.03 -5.32
C THR A 53 7.05 6.00 -6.82
N ALA A 54 7.33 7.16 -7.42
CA ALA A 54 7.70 7.24 -8.83
C ALA A 54 9.03 6.51 -9.12
N ALA A 55 9.97 6.49 -8.17
CA ALA A 55 11.20 5.70 -8.27
C ALA A 55 10.92 4.19 -8.21
N MET A 56 9.99 3.73 -7.37
CA MET A 56 9.52 2.33 -7.36
C MET A 56 8.89 1.94 -8.70
N VAL A 57 8.06 2.79 -9.29
CA VAL A 57 7.39 2.51 -10.57
C VAL A 57 8.40 2.40 -11.72
N ARG A 58 9.47 3.19 -11.70
CA ARG A 58 10.55 3.12 -12.72
C ARG A 58 11.56 2.01 -12.47
N ASN A 59 11.46 1.30 -11.34
CA ASN A 59 12.37 0.23 -10.99
C ASN A 59 12.26 -0.92 -12.00
N ASP A 60 13.39 -1.36 -12.54
CA ASP A 60 13.47 -2.42 -13.57
C ASP A 60 13.57 -3.83 -12.98
N GLY A 61 13.54 -3.93 -11.64
CA GLY A 61 13.67 -5.19 -10.91
C GLY A 61 15.10 -5.53 -10.49
N SER A 62 16.08 -4.65 -10.76
CA SER A 62 17.48 -4.81 -10.29
C SER A 62 17.65 -4.66 -8.77
N LYS A 63 16.69 -4.03 -8.09
CA LYS A 63 16.63 -3.85 -6.63
C LYS A 63 15.20 -3.97 -6.12
N SER A 64 15.03 -4.03 -4.80
CA SER A 64 13.70 -4.01 -4.20
C SER A 64 13.04 -2.62 -4.38
N ASN A 65 11.71 -2.59 -4.37
CA ASN A 65 10.97 -1.31 -4.37
C ASN A 65 11.26 -0.50 -3.10
N GLU A 66 11.46 -1.16 -1.97
CA GLU A 66 11.86 -0.50 -0.72
C GLU A 66 13.20 0.22 -0.87
N ASP A 67 14.21 -0.42 -1.46
CA ASP A 67 15.51 0.22 -1.72
C ASP A 67 15.39 1.36 -2.73
N ALA A 68 14.54 1.19 -3.75
CA ALA A 68 14.28 2.24 -4.74
C ALA A 68 13.63 3.48 -4.09
N PHE A 69 12.66 3.27 -3.20
CA PHE A 69 11.99 4.32 -2.44
C PHE A 69 12.97 5.05 -1.52
N TRP A 70 13.67 4.31 -0.65
CA TRP A 70 14.56 4.90 0.35
C TRP A 70 15.75 5.63 -0.28
N ALA A 71 16.29 5.13 -1.40
CA ALA A 71 17.34 5.84 -2.12
C ALA A 71 16.89 7.25 -2.59
N GLU A 72 15.66 7.37 -3.11
CA GLU A 72 15.11 8.67 -3.54
C GLU A 72 14.70 9.54 -2.35
N PHE A 73 14.13 8.95 -1.30
CA PHE A 73 13.75 9.66 -0.08
C PHE A 73 14.98 10.27 0.61
N SER A 74 16.05 9.50 0.78
CA SER A 74 17.33 9.97 1.32
C SER A 74 18.05 10.95 0.40
N ARG A 75 17.80 10.93 -0.92
CA ARG A 75 18.30 11.96 -1.83
C ARG A 75 17.66 13.33 -1.55
N ILE A 76 16.40 13.35 -1.11
CA ILE A 76 15.63 14.57 -0.82
C ILE A 76 15.94 15.10 0.58
N TYR A 77 15.89 14.24 1.60
CA TYR A 77 16.03 14.63 3.01
C TYR A 77 17.43 14.45 3.60
N GLY A 78 18.35 13.83 2.84
CA GLY A 78 19.67 13.46 3.31
C GLY A 78 19.74 12.00 3.79
N PRO A 79 20.95 11.45 3.92
CA PRO A 79 21.17 10.04 4.26
C PRO A 79 20.59 9.67 5.63
N ASP A 80 20.59 10.60 6.58
CA ASP A 80 20.10 10.38 7.95
C ASP A 80 18.59 10.15 8.04
N ALA A 81 17.83 10.53 7.00
CA ALA A 81 16.37 10.31 6.96
C ALA A 81 15.99 8.82 7.03
N GLN A 82 16.91 7.93 6.65
CA GLN A 82 16.69 6.49 6.77
C GLN A 82 16.61 6.03 8.24
N ALA A 83 17.15 6.81 9.20
CA ALA A 83 17.01 6.53 10.62
C ALA A 83 15.55 6.68 11.11
N ASP A 84 14.71 7.41 10.37
CA ASP A 84 13.28 7.52 10.67
C ASP A 84 12.45 6.38 10.07
N LYS A 85 13.04 5.38 9.42
CA LYS A 85 12.30 4.26 8.82
C LYS A 85 11.32 3.61 9.81
N GLU A 86 11.74 3.40 11.05
CA GLU A 86 10.89 2.81 12.09
C GLU A 86 9.65 3.66 12.41
N LEU A 87 9.71 4.99 12.24
CA LEU A 87 8.55 5.87 12.37
C LEU A 87 7.50 5.57 11.30
N PHE A 88 7.94 5.40 10.05
CA PHE A 88 7.06 5.09 8.92
C PHE A 88 6.52 3.66 9.00
N ASP A 89 7.35 2.70 9.42
CA ASP A 89 6.91 1.32 9.63
C ASP A 89 5.83 1.25 10.73
N ALA A 90 6.02 1.99 11.84
CA ALA A 90 5.03 2.10 12.91
C ALA A 90 3.73 2.76 12.42
N PHE A 91 3.82 3.81 11.60
CA PHE A 91 2.64 4.42 10.98
C PHE A 91 1.81 3.39 10.20
N TYR A 92 2.45 2.60 9.33
CA TYR A 92 1.75 1.60 8.53
C TYR A 92 1.26 0.39 9.34
N ALA A 93 1.87 0.12 10.49
CA ALA A 93 1.41 -0.92 11.41
C ALA A 93 0.16 -0.48 12.18
N ASP A 94 0.09 0.77 12.62
CA ASP A 94 -0.91 1.24 13.58
C ASP A 94 -1.85 2.30 12.98
N GLU A 95 -1.41 3.55 12.83
CA GLU A 95 -2.30 4.67 12.47
C GLU A 95 -2.90 4.56 11.07
N PHE A 96 -2.23 3.87 10.15
CA PHE A 96 -2.74 3.61 8.80
C PHE A 96 -4.08 2.85 8.79
N THR A 97 -4.40 2.09 9.85
CA THR A 97 -5.70 1.42 10.01
C THR A 97 -6.89 2.38 9.95
N GLN A 98 -6.70 3.65 10.35
CA GLN A 98 -7.74 4.67 10.28
C GLN A 98 -8.14 5.01 8.84
N ALA A 99 -7.27 4.75 7.85
CA ALA A 99 -7.57 4.95 6.44
C ALA A 99 -8.65 3.99 5.91
N GLN A 100 -9.01 2.94 6.68
CA GLN A 100 -10.15 2.08 6.35
C GLN A 100 -11.45 2.88 6.17
N ALA A 101 -11.63 3.97 6.92
CA ALA A 101 -12.83 4.82 6.82
C ALA A 101 -12.98 5.53 5.47
N LEU A 102 -11.91 5.57 4.67
CA LEU A 102 -11.86 6.13 3.32
C LEU A 102 -12.10 5.07 2.23
N CYS A 103 -12.25 3.80 2.64
CA CYS A 103 -12.48 2.69 1.73
C CYS A 103 -13.97 2.31 1.73
N GLY A 104 -14.45 1.87 0.59
CA GLY A 104 -15.74 1.20 0.48
C GLY A 104 -15.64 -0.28 0.88
N TYR A 105 -16.79 -0.94 0.83
CA TYR A 105 -16.92 -2.37 1.10
C TYR A 105 -17.68 -3.05 -0.03
N ALA A 106 -17.14 -4.15 -0.56
CA ALA A 106 -17.78 -4.98 -1.57
C ALA A 106 -18.22 -6.30 -0.92
N PRO A 107 -19.53 -6.49 -0.63
CA PRO A 107 -20.01 -7.71 0.02
C PRO A 107 -19.63 -9.01 -0.71
N GLY A 108 -19.53 -8.96 -2.04
CA GLY A 108 -19.16 -10.11 -2.86
C GLY A 108 -17.66 -10.39 -2.98
N ALA A 109 -16.77 -9.56 -2.41
CA ALA A 109 -15.32 -9.72 -2.55
C ALA A 109 -14.84 -11.00 -1.85
N ALA A 110 -15.13 -11.14 -0.56
CA ALA A 110 -14.78 -12.32 0.22
C ALA A 110 -15.46 -13.59 -0.34
N ASP A 111 -16.75 -13.50 -0.68
CA ASP A 111 -17.50 -14.61 -1.27
C ASP A 111 -16.88 -15.08 -2.61
N SER A 112 -16.43 -14.17 -3.47
CA SER A 112 -15.80 -14.51 -4.74
C SER A 112 -14.48 -15.25 -4.54
N VAL A 113 -13.66 -14.80 -3.58
CA VAL A 113 -12.38 -15.44 -3.23
C VAL A 113 -12.63 -16.82 -2.62
N CYS A 114 -13.56 -16.94 -1.68
CA CYS A 114 -13.97 -18.21 -1.08
C CYS A 114 -14.48 -19.18 -2.14
N ARG A 115 -15.36 -18.71 -3.03
CA ARG A 115 -15.93 -19.54 -4.09
C ARG A 115 -14.86 -20.06 -5.06
N ALA A 116 -13.88 -19.23 -5.42
CA ALA A 116 -12.77 -19.66 -6.26
C ALA A 116 -11.94 -20.77 -5.59
N LYS A 117 -11.70 -20.67 -4.27
CA LYS A 117 -11.02 -21.72 -3.50
C LYS A 117 -11.84 -23.01 -3.45
N GLU A 118 -13.15 -22.94 -3.18
CA GLU A 118 -14.05 -24.11 -3.14
C GLU A 118 -14.12 -24.86 -4.47
N LEU A 119 -14.03 -24.14 -5.59
CA LEU A 119 -14.00 -24.73 -6.92
C LEU A 119 -12.65 -25.40 -7.27
N GLY A 120 -11.69 -25.40 -6.33
CA GLY A 120 -10.38 -26.04 -6.49
C GLY A 120 -9.36 -25.21 -7.27
N PHE A 121 -9.63 -23.92 -7.50
CA PHE A 121 -8.65 -23.05 -8.14
C PHE A 121 -7.56 -22.64 -7.15
N ARG A 122 -6.32 -22.49 -7.66
CA ARG A 122 -5.29 -21.76 -6.92
C ARG A 122 -5.65 -20.28 -6.91
N VAL A 123 -5.70 -19.67 -5.74
CA VAL A 123 -6.05 -18.25 -5.60
C VAL A 123 -4.84 -17.47 -5.12
N ALA A 124 -4.57 -16.34 -5.76
CA ALA A 124 -3.53 -15.40 -5.35
C ALA A 124 -4.05 -13.96 -5.43
N LEU A 125 -3.56 -13.12 -4.52
CA LEU A 125 -3.68 -11.67 -4.67
C LEU A 125 -2.54 -11.19 -5.56
N ALA A 126 -2.86 -10.42 -6.58
CA ALA A 126 -1.94 -9.86 -7.57
C ALA A 126 -2.17 -8.35 -7.67
N THR A 127 -1.64 -7.62 -6.67
CA THR A 127 -1.78 -6.16 -6.56
C THR A 127 -0.44 -5.45 -6.74
N ASN A 128 -0.49 -4.14 -6.99
CA ASN A 128 0.70 -3.32 -7.20
C ASN A 128 1.60 -3.30 -5.94
N PRO A 129 2.90 -3.65 -6.06
CA PRO A 129 3.80 -3.78 -4.90
C PRO A 129 4.39 -2.42 -4.47
N ILE A 130 3.51 -1.45 -4.22
CA ILE A 130 3.87 -0.08 -3.81
C ILE A 130 3.81 0.10 -2.30
N PHE A 131 2.79 -0.47 -1.67
CA PHE A 131 2.62 -0.36 -0.22
C PHE A 131 3.51 -1.36 0.53
N PRO A 132 3.98 -0.99 1.74
CA PRO A 132 4.61 -1.95 2.65
C PRO A 132 3.70 -3.13 2.94
N ARG A 133 4.31 -4.23 3.39
CA ARG A 133 3.58 -5.47 3.69
C ARG A 133 2.47 -5.28 4.72
N SER A 134 2.70 -4.53 5.79
CA SER A 134 1.72 -4.24 6.83
C SER A 134 0.47 -3.54 6.27
N ALA A 135 0.67 -2.48 5.49
CA ALA A 135 -0.40 -1.75 4.81
C ALA A 135 -1.18 -2.64 3.83
N THR A 136 -0.52 -3.56 3.13
CA THR A 136 -1.20 -4.52 2.25
C THR A 136 -2.04 -5.51 3.03
N LEU A 137 -1.55 -6.05 4.16
CA LEU A 137 -2.32 -6.96 5.01
C LEU A 137 -3.53 -6.28 5.65
N HIS A 138 -3.38 -5.04 6.10
CA HIS A 138 -4.51 -4.25 6.61
C HIS A 138 -5.60 -4.10 5.55
N ARG A 139 -5.22 -3.71 4.33
CA ARG A 139 -6.19 -3.57 3.22
C ARG A 139 -6.86 -4.88 2.83
N ILE A 140 -6.16 -6.02 2.88
CA ILE A 140 -6.76 -7.35 2.71
C ILE A 140 -7.82 -7.59 3.80
N SER A 141 -7.48 -7.31 5.06
CA SER A 141 -8.44 -7.44 6.16
C SER A 141 -9.66 -6.52 5.99
N TRP A 142 -9.50 -5.32 5.44
CA TRP A 142 -10.62 -4.41 5.18
C TRP A 142 -11.57 -4.94 4.10
N ALA A 143 -11.08 -5.77 3.18
CA ALA A 143 -11.89 -6.50 2.20
C ALA A 143 -12.57 -7.76 2.80
N GLY A 144 -12.38 -8.04 4.09
CA GLY A 144 -12.99 -9.17 4.78
C GLY A 144 -12.29 -10.52 4.54
N LEU A 145 -10.98 -10.50 4.25
CA LEU A 145 -10.16 -11.67 3.91
C LEU A 145 -9.06 -11.98 4.94
#